data_AF-A0A356X177-F1
#
_entry.id   AF-A0A356X177-F1
#
_cell.length_a   1.000
_cell.length_b   1.000
_cell.length_c   1.000
_cell.angle_alpha   90.00
_cell.angle_beta   90.00
_cell.angle_gamma   90.00
#
_symmetry.space_group_name_H-M   'P 1'
#
loop_
_entity.id
_entity.type
_entity.pdbx_description
1 polymer ?
#
loop_
_entity_poly.entity_id
_entity_poly.type
_entity_poly.pdbx_seq_one_letter_code
_entity_poly.pdbx_strand_id
1 'polypeptide(L)'
;GSQHNVVPDECRFVVDVRPNEFYSNEEVVALIKKHVECDVNPRSTNLNASGTPLDHPFVQKAKELDIRTYGSKTMSDQVHMPFNSVKIGPGNTHRSHTADEFIYLDEIRDGIKKYIEILDELELESS
;
A
#
# COMPACT_ATOMS: atom_id res chain seq x y z
N GLY A 1 -29.16 -18.54 6.22
CA GLY A 1 -29.73 -19.56 7.13
C GLY A 1 -30.47 -18.88 8.27
N SER A 2 -31.67 -19.36 8.60
CA SER A 2 -32.56 -18.71 9.58
C SER A 2 -33.02 -19.64 10.71
N GLN A 3 -33.29 -20.92 10.42
CA GLN A 3 -33.74 -21.91 11.40
C GLN A 3 -32.82 -23.12 11.40
N HIS A 4 -32.62 -23.74 12.57
CA HIS A 4 -31.68 -24.85 12.76
C HIS A 4 -32.10 -26.16 12.07
N ASN A 5 -33.37 -26.27 11.67
CA ASN A 5 -33.97 -27.44 11.02
C ASN A 5 -34.26 -27.21 9.53
N VAL A 6 -33.84 -26.07 8.97
CA VAL A 6 -33.99 -25.75 7.54
C VAL A 6 -32.61 -25.74 6.91
N VAL A 7 -32.43 -26.52 5.84
CA VAL A 7 -31.20 -26.46 5.04
C VAL A 7 -31.10 -25.08 4.40
N PRO A 8 -30.01 -24.33 4.60
CA PRO A 8 -29.86 -23.01 3.99
C PRO A 8 -29.66 -23.13 2.47
N ASP A 9 -30.36 -22.29 1.73
CA ASP A 9 -30.28 -22.14 0.28
C ASP A 9 -29.13 -21.21 -0.16
N GLU A 10 -28.75 -20.26 0.70
CA GLU A 10 -27.69 -19.28 0.42
C GLU A 10 -26.67 -19.16 1.57
N CYS A 11 -25.40 -19.00 1.18
CA CYS A 11 -24.30 -18.61 2.05
C CYS A 11 -23.53 -17.45 1.42
N ARG A 12 -23.41 -16.32 2.11
CA ARG A 12 -22.59 -15.17 1.70
C ARG A 12 -21.44 -14.98 2.67
N PHE A 13 -20.27 -14.68 2.13
CA PHE A 13 -19.08 -14.36 2.91
C PHE A 13 -18.30 -13.24 2.23
N VAL A 14 -17.40 -12.62 2.99
CA VAL A 14 -16.54 -11.52 2.52
C VAL A 14 -15.10 -11.92 2.70
N VAL A 15 -14.27 -11.64 1.70
CA VAL A 15 -12.82 -11.84 1.74
C VAL A 15 -12.14 -10.49 1.59
N ASP A 16 -11.26 -10.14 2.53
CA ASP A 16 -10.33 -9.00 2.40
C ASP A 16 -9.12 -9.47 1.60
N VAL A 17 -8.90 -8.87 0.43
CA VAL A 17 -7.81 -9.25 -0.49
C VAL A 17 -6.83 -8.09 -0.58
N ARG A 18 -5.55 -8.37 -0.36
CA ARG A 18 -4.46 -7.38 -0.40
C ARG A 18 -3.36 -7.83 -1.37
N PRO A 19 -3.48 -7.48 -2.66
CA PRO A 19 -2.46 -7.79 -3.65
C PRO A 19 -1.15 -7.04 -3.38
N ASN A 20 -0.06 -7.53 -3.95
CA ASN A 20 1.21 -6.80 -4.02
C ASN A 20 1.31 -6.02 -5.35
N GLU A 21 2.41 -5.32 -5.56
CA GLU A 21 2.68 -4.45 -6.72
C GLU A 21 2.78 -5.18 -8.07
N PHE A 22 2.78 -6.52 -8.08
CA PHE A 22 2.93 -7.32 -9.31
C PHE A 22 1.59 -7.68 -9.96
N TYR A 23 0.47 -7.32 -9.35
CA TYR A 23 -0.87 -7.63 -9.87
C TYR A 23 -1.82 -6.44 -9.72
N SER A 24 -2.64 -6.23 -10.74
CA SER A 24 -3.86 -5.43 -10.64
C SER A 24 -4.96 -6.18 -9.88
N ASN A 25 -5.90 -5.42 -9.30
CA ASN A 25 -7.08 -6.00 -8.68
C ASN A 25 -7.93 -6.78 -9.69
N GLU A 26 -8.00 -6.34 -10.94
CA GLU A 26 -8.69 -7.05 -12.02
C GLU A 26 -8.08 -8.44 -12.26
N GLU A 27 -6.75 -8.54 -12.33
CA GLU A 27 -6.04 -9.81 -12.50
C GLU A 27 -6.29 -10.76 -11.32
N VAL A 28 -6.28 -10.23 -10.10
CA VAL A 28 -6.55 -11.03 -8.89
C VAL A 28 -8.00 -11.53 -8.89
N VAL A 29 -8.97 -10.69 -9.22
CA VAL A 29 -10.38 -11.11 -9.33
C VAL A 29 -10.53 -12.18 -10.42
N ALA A 30 -9.89 -12.01 -11.56
CA ALA A 30 -9.92 -13.00 -12.65
C ALA A 30 -9.29 -14.32 -12.22
N LEU A 31 -8.20 -14.29 -11.44
CA LEU A 31 -7.56 -15.49 -10.91
C LEU A 31 -8.46 -16.21 -9.91
N ILE A 32 -9.10 -15.48 -8.98
CA ILE A 32 -10.02 -16.07 -8.00
C ILE A 32 -11.19 -16.75 -8.70
N LYS A 33 -11.82 -16.07 -9.67
CA LYS A 33 -12.95 -16.62 -10.45
C LYS A 33 -12.62 -17.91 -11.20
N LYS A 34 -11.35 -18.15 -11.56
CA LYS A 34 -10.92 -19.40 -12.20
C LYS A 34 -10.85 -20.59 -11.23
N HIS A 35 -10.78 -20.33 -9.93
CA HIS A 35 -10.53 -21.35 -8.90
C HIS A 35 -11.73 -21.61 -7.98
N VAL A 36 -12.85 -20.93 -8.19
CA VAL A 36 -14.06 -21.09 -7.39
C VAL A 36 -15.27 -21.28 -8.29
N GLU A 37 -16.25 -22.05 -7.81
CA GLU A 37 -17.50 -22.30 -8.52
C GLU A 37 -18.61 -21.30 -8.15
N CYS A 38 -18.42 -20.53 -7.07
CA CYS A 38 -19.40 -19.54 -6.60
C CYS A 38 -19.24 -18.17 -7.28
N ASP A 39 -20.28 -17.35 -7.17
CA ASP A 39 -20.26 -15.98 -7.69
C ASP A 39 -19.29 -15.07 -6.91
N VAL A 40 -18.38 -14.43 -7.64
CA VAL A 40 -17.41 -13.47 -7.09
C VAL A 40 -17.72 -12.07 -7.59
N ASN A 41 -18.16 -11.20 -6.67
CA ASN A 41 -18.56 -9.83 -6.95
C ASN A 41 -17.64 -8.83 -6.21
N PRO A 42 -16.61 -8.27 -6.86
CA PRO A 42 -15.78 -7.25 -6.23
C PRO A 42 -16.59 -5.97 -6.00
N ARG A 43 -16.32 -5.28 -4.87
CA ARG A 43 -16.94 -3.97 -4.60
C ARG A 43 -16.35 -2.87 -5.49
N SER A 44 -15.06 -2.96 -5.79
CA SER A 44 -14.29 -2.06 -6.65
C SER A 44 -12.97 -2.75 -7.01
N THR A 45 -12.35 -2.35 -8.12
CA THR A 45 -11.00 -2.77 -8.52
C THR A 45 -10.03 -1.58 -8.66
N ASN A 46 -10.49 -0.36 -8.41
CA ASN A 46 -9.72 0.86 -8.71
C ASN A 46 -8.57 1.15 -7.72
N LEU A 47 -8.54 0.49 -6.57
CA LEU A 47 -7.55 0.73 -5.51
C LEU A 47 -6.36 -0.21 -5.64
N ASN A 48 -5.56 -0.02 -6.69
CA ASN A 48 -4.42 -0.89 -7.00
C ASN A 48 -3.22 -0.65 -6.08
N ALA A 49 -2.38 -1.67 -5.93
CA ALA A 49 -1.09 -1.53 -5.27
C ALA A 49 -0.19 -0.57 -6.07
N SER A 50 0.69 0.14 -5.37
CA SER A 50 1.64 1.08 -5.96
C SER A 50 3.07 0.62 -5.69
N GLY A 51 3.97 0.83 -6.65
CA GLY A 51 5.40 0.55 -6.50
C GLY A 51 6.21 1.49 -7.39
N THR A 52 7.34 1.97 -6.88
CA THR A 52 8.33 2.74 -7.66
C THR A 52 9.52 1.85 -8.00
N PRO A 53 10.00 1.84 -9.25
CA PRO A 53 11.14 1.03 -9.67
C PRO A 53 12.39 1.26 -8.81
N LEU A 54 13.16 0.18 -8.58
CA LEU A 54 14.32 0.22 -7.69
C LEU A 54 15.48 1.06 -8.24
N ASP A 55 15.53 1.26 -9.54
CA ASP A 55 16.47 2.06 -10.32
C ASP A 55 16.05 3.54 -10.43
N HIS A 56 14.88 3.92 -9.94
CA HIS A 56 14.43 5.31 -9.94
C HIS A 56 15.41 6.20 -9.13
N PRO A 57 15.79 7.41 -9.61
CA PRO A 57 16.79 8.27 -8.94
C PRO A 57 16.50 8.53 -7.46
N PHE A 58 15.22 8.81 -7.13
CA PHE A 58 14.78 8.97 -5.73
C PHE A 58 15.10 7.75 -4.86
N VAL A 59 14.88 6.53 -5.38
CA VAL A 59 15.09 5.28 -4.64
C VAL A 59 16.58 4.99 -4.50
N GLN A 60 17.38 5.27 -5.52
CA GLN A 60 18.85 5.15 -5.46
C GLN A 60 19.44 6.07 -4.41
N LYS A 61 19.05 7.34 -4.41
CA LYS A 61 19.52 8.31 -3.43
C LYS A 61 19.11 7.96 -2.00
N ALA A 62 17.88 7.47 -1.80
CA ALA A 62 17.45 6.97 -0.50
C ALA A 62 18.34 5.82 0.00
N LYS A 63 18.78 4.91 -0.89
CA LYS A 63 19.71 3.83 -0.53
C LYS A 63 21.11 4.35 -0.19
N GLU A 64 21.62 5.34 -0.92
CA GLU A 64 22.92 5.97 -0.64
C GLU A 64 22.95 6.64 0.73
N LEU A 65 21.82 7.21 1.16
CA LEU A 65 21.62 7.80 2.48
C LEU A 65 21.30 6.77 3.59
N ASP A 66 21.42 5.47 3.29
CA ASP A 66 21.08 4.35 4.20
C ASP A 66 19.64 4.42 4.74
N ILE A 67 18.71 4.99 3.96
CA ILE A 67 17.30 5.03 4.31
C ILE A 67 16.66 3.69 3.95
N ARG A 68 16.21 2.98 4.98
CA ARG A 68 15.55 1.68 4.83
C ARG A 68 14.32 1.77 3.91
N THR A 69 14.35 1.00 2.83
CA THR A 69 13.22 0.81 1.91
C THR A 69 12.44 -0.48 2.23
N TYR A 70 11.11 -0.45 2.10
CA TYR A 70 10.25 -1.61 2.33
C TYR A 70 8.87 -1.40 1.68
N GLY A 71 8.16 -2.50 1.39
CA GLY A 71 6.76 -2.47 0.96
C GLY A 71 5.81 -2.25 2.14
N SER A 72 4.97 -1.21 2.07
CA SER A 72 3.98 -0.92 3.11
C SER A 72 2.76 -1.84 3.00
N LYS A 73 2.30 -2.39 4.13
CA LYS A 73 1.05 -3.17 4.20
C LYS A 73 -0.21 -2.31 4.41
N THR A 74 -0.04 -0.99 4.47
CA THR A 74 -1.11 -0.02 4.75
C THR A 74 -1.40 0.79 3.50
N MET A 75 -2.68 0.85 3.11
CA MET A 75 -3.16 1.69 2.02
C MET A 75 -2.93 3.18 2.31
N SER A 76 -2.72 3.98 1.26
CA SER A 76 -2.59 5.44 1.32
C SER A 76 -3.09 6.04 0.00
N ASP A 77 -3.04 7.37 -0.13
CA ASP A 77 -3.50 8.08 -1.34
C ASP A 77 -2.74 7.72 -2.63
N GLN A 78 -1.63 6.97 -2.53
CA GLN A 78 -0.90 6.44 -3.68
C GLN A 78 -1.79 5.59 -4.60
N VAL A 79 -2.88 5.00 -4.08
CA VAL A 79 -3.88 4.27 -4.88
C VAL A 79 -4.55 5.15 -5.95
N HIS A 80 -4.47 6.48 -5.83
CA HIS A 80 -5.02 7.44 -6.78
C HIS A 80 -3.94 8.07 -7.69
N MET A 81 -2.68 7.63 -7.59
CA MET A 81 -1.55 8.21 -8.33
C MET A 81 -1.13 7.26 -9.46
N PRO A 82 -1.49 7.54 -10.74
CA PRO A 82 -1.13 6.69 -11.88
C PRO A 82 0.34 6.85 -12.32
N PHE A 83 1.20 7.35 -11.44
CA PHE A 83 2.61 7.66 -11.68
C PHE A 83 3.45 7.17 -10.50
N ASN A 84 4.77 7.08 -10.69
CA ASN A 84 5.71 6.66 -9.65
C ASN A 84 5.54 7.53 -8.40
N SER A 85 5.35 6.89 -7.26
CA SER A 85 5.17 7.55 -5.96
C SER A 85 5.89 6.80 -4.85
N VAL A 86 6.34 7.55 -3.84
CA VAL A 86 7.00 7.00 -2.65
C VAL A 86 6.30 7.54 -1.40
N LYS A 87 5.98 6.63 -0.48
CA LYS A 87 5.47 6.96 0.84
C LYS A 87 6.61 6.93 1.86
N ILE A 88 6.96 8.11 2.37
CA ILE A 88 7.98 8.31 3.40
C ILE A 88 7.51 9.39 4.38
N GLY A 89 7.68 9.15 5.68
CA GLY A 89 7.24 10.05 6.75
C GLY A 89 7.95 9.79 8.07
N PRO A 90 8.12 10.81 8.93
CA PRO A 90 8.61 10.62 10.29
C PRO A 90 7.56 9.95 11.18
N GLY A 91 8.01 9.45 12.34
CA GLY A 91 7.16 8.73 13.29
C GLY A 91 7.13 7.22 13.05
N ASN A 92 6.20 6.54 13.73
CA ASN A 92 6.09 5.09 13.69
C ASN A 92 4.63 4.66 13.47
N THR A 93 4.40 3.91 12.39
CA THR A 93 3.08 3.38 12.00
C THR A 93 2.37 2.59 13.11
N HIS A 94 3.12 1.96 14.03
CA HIS A 94 2.52 1.21 15.14
C HIS A 94 1.86 2.12 16.20
N ARG A 95 2.10 3.45 16.15
CA ARG A 95 1.44 4.43 17.03
C ARG A 95 0.16 5.01 16.42
N SER A 96 -0.01 4.88 15.10
CA SER A 96 -1.20 5.38 14.41
C SER A 96 -2.46 4.67 14.91
N HIS A 97 -3.54 5.42 15.11
CA HIS A 97 -4.83 4.89 15.63
C HIS A 97 -4.74 4.23 17.01
N THR A 98 -3.78 4.63 17.85
CA THR A 98 -3.75 4.28 19.28
C THR A 98 -4.32 5.42 20.13
N ALA A 99 -4.74 5.15 21.38
CA ALA A 99 -5.39 6.16 22.23
C ALA A 99 -4.48 7.36 22.55
N ASP A 100 -3.16 7.10 22.67
CA ASP A 100 -2.14 8.09 22.97
C ASP A 100 -1.19 8.26 21.78
N GLU A 101 -1.74 8.60 20.61
CA GLU A 101 -0.91 8.87 19.42
C GLU A 101 0.02 10.07 19.66
N PHE A 102 1.32 9.88 19.38
CA PHE A 102 2.32 10.93 19.55
C PHE A 102 3.51 10.75 18.59
N ILE A 103 4.27 11.84 18.43
CA ILE A 103 5.53 11.89 17.70
C ILE A 103 6.60 12.58 18.55
N TYR A 104 7.84 12.09 18.52
CA TYR A 104 8.94 12.77 19.21
C TYR A 104 9.44 13.96 18.38
N LEU A 105 9.87 15.03 19.05
CA LEU A 105 10.43 16.19 18.36
C LEU A 105 11.67 15.84 17.53
N ASP A 106 12.49 14.89 17.99
CA ASP A 106 13.66 14.43 17.25
C ASP A 106 13.28 13.68 15.97
N GLU A 107 12.16 12.93 15.97
CA GLU A 107 11.66 12.28 14.74
C GLU A 107 11.26 13.30 13.68
N ILE A 108 10.68 14.44 14.10
CA ILE A 108 10.34 15.53 13.19
C ILE A 108 11.62 16.15 12.62
N ARG A 109 12.62 16.45 13.47
CA ARG A 109 13.90 17.01 13.03
C ARG A 109 14.63 16.09 12.06
N ASP A 110 14.69 14.80 12.36
CA ASP A 110 15.30 13.78 11.51
C ASP A 110 14.53 13.61 10.20
N GLY A 111 13.19 13.68 10.24
CA GLY A 111 12.36 13.65 9.04
C GLY A 111 12.66 14.82 8.11
N ILE A 112 12.68 16.05 8.64
CA ILE A 112 13.03 17.26 7.88
C ILE A 112 14.41 17.12 7.26
N LYS A 113 15.42 16.70 8.04
CA LYS A 113 16.78 16.48 7.55
C LYS A 113 16.80 15.50 6.37
N LYS A 114 16.14 14.34 6.50
CA LYS A 114 16.06 13.33 5.44
C LYS A 114 15.37 13.84 4.18
N TYR A 115 14.28 14.59 4.32
CA TYR A 115 13.62 15.18 3.16
C TYR A 115 14.54 16.12 2.40
N ILE A 116 15.28 16.97 3.12
CA ILE A 116 16.27 17.87 2.50
C ILE A 116 17.35 17.04 1.80
N GLU A 117 17.97 16.09 2.50
CA GLU A 117 19.06 15.28 1.94
C GLU A 117 18.65 14.49 0.68
N ILE A 118 17.42 13.95 0.64
CA ILE A 118 16.92 13.25 -0.54
C ILE A 118 16.68 14.22 -1.70
N LEU A 119 16.07 15.38 -1.44
CA LEU A 119 15.62 16.29 -2.50
C LEU A 119 16.71 17.22 -3.02
N ASP A 120 17.71 17.56 -2.20
CA ASP A 120 18.78 18.49 -2.53
C ASP A 120 19.71 17.92 -3.60
N GLU A 121 19.81 18.54 -4.78
CA GLU A 121 20.52 17.99 -5.94
C GLU A 121 19.92 16.66 -6.48
N LEU A 122 18.61 16.43 -6.28
CA LEU A 122 17.95 15.31 -6.96
C LEU A 122 17.74 15.62 -8.45
N GLU A 123 18.52 14.96 -9.31
CA GLU A 123 18.32 15.00 -10.75
C GLU A 123 17.36 13.88 -11.18
N LEU A 124 16.31 14.26 -11.90
CA LEU A 124 15.42 13.33 -12.57
C LEU A 124 15.82 13.30 -14.04
N GLU A 125 16.06 12.12 -14.60
CA GLU A 125 16.24 12.01 -16.04
C GLU A 125 15.00 12.57 -16.74
N SER A 126 15.20 13.46 -17.70
CA SER A 126 14.12 13.97 -18.53
C SER A 126 13.68 12.84 -19.45
N SER A 127 12.52 12.26 -19.19
CA SER A 127 11.82 11.35 -20.10
C SER A 127 11.40 12.03 -21.40
#